data_AF-A0AAW4T5I9-F1
#
_entry.id   AF-A0AAW4T5I9-F1
#
_cell.length_a   1.000
_cell.length_b   1.000
_cell.length_c   1.000
_cell.angle_alpha   90.00
_cell.angle_beta   90.00
_cell.angle_gamma   90.00
#
_symmetry.space_group_name_H-M   'P 1'
#
loop_
_entity.id
_entity.type
_entity.pdbx_description
1 polymer ?
#
loop_
_entity_poly.entity_id
_entity_poly.type
_entity_poly.pdbx_seq_one_letter_code
_entity_poly.pdbx_strand_id
1 'polypeptide(L)'
;MKNKYIINSLIAAAMLSVVGCKNDYDPMDTLCDVSWYTSETIKQSGVYKVNVDSFISFMDLSQGCLKHEWIIEEGSKFLKNDFNYKDGNLSSQVDENKGLVSTRQQESVFFAKPGMTKVVLRNVFSEWVRSNTSEPVEAVKEGDDWVLTKEFPIDVYGKLDPAVTVKKLDGTVVLDIEPGYEVSDDKEQWTKIELMAGDQLVFIDKEGGDRPDSRTWAVANRTYSDKEAVVRFTNANTFSGFTISSSRKEPKANVRKIIPLVVTVKPCTDPFEIDYASSYVDVTSPDIIVLQAKNGAFLKATGVTDDFTVKVASDNTELDVIEVVIDESDNSRLNLKLATPVYPDEKILVSYNAGANEIVATNANRVLQNFSDQEIRNDYLGESVIPDAALKLCGFELPYAGNYWADNNSLKHCSLSGDRYYEGAQSLKVDINSVLSSQIFFMQSEPKYFALEPGTYKLMHYIYVEKAGSGLAGKPYSAYSMGANNEQHDEDGQIVQFKFPEKTGEWVLNSLVVTYTADDIKNGKMGYKFVFPQTTPQGSLFYIDNINLIKLR
;
A
#
# COMPACT_ATOMS: atom_id res chain seq x y z
N MET A 1 -59.51 88.11 -43.02
CA MET A 1 -59.65 86.64 -43.08
C MET A 1 -58.29 85.94 -43.24
N LYS A 2 -57.34 86.18 -42.30
CA LYS A 2 -55.97 85.63 -42.33
C LYS A 2 -55.60 84.83 -41.06
N ASN A 3 -56.54 84.60 -40.14
CA ASN A 3 -56.27 83.95 -38.84
C ASN A 3 -56.90 82.56 -38.66
N LYS A 4 -57.57 81.97 -39.66
CA LYS A 4 -58.14 80.60 -39.54
C LYS A 4 -57.20 79.48 -39.99
N TYR A 5 -56.18 79.77 -40.82
CA TYR A 5 -55.24 78.75 -41.30
C TYR A 5 -54.04 78.53 -40.36
N ILE A 6 -53.68 79.53 -39.54
CA ILE A 6 -52.59 79.41 -38.55
C ILE A 6 -53.03 78.56 -37.35
N ILE A 7 -54.29 78.69 -36.92
CA ILE A 7 -54.85 77.92 -35.79
C ILE A 7 -55.00 76.44 -36.17
N ASN A 8 -55.46 76.12 -37.39
CA ASN A 8 -55.57 74.74 -37.84
C ASN A 8 -54.20 74.07 -38.11
N SER A 9 -53.16 74.85 -38.47
CA SER A 9 -51.80 74.32 -38.65
C SER A 9 -51.07 74.07 -37.32
N LEU A 10 -51.37 74.87 -36.27
CA LEU A 10 -50.83 74.67 -34.93
C LEU A 10 -51.51 73.53 -34.15
N ILE A 11 -52.80 73.28 -34.40
CA ILE A 11 -53.53 72.14 -33.81
C ILE A 11 -53.09 70.82 -34.47
N ALA A 12 -52.82 70.82 -35.79
CA ALA A 12 -52.27 69.64 -36.47
C ALA A 12 -50.82 69.32 -36.04
N ALA A 13 -49.98 70.34 -35.84
CA ALA A 13 -48.61 70.16 -35.33
C ALA A 13 -48.56 69.75 -33.84
N ALA A 14 -49.56 70.14 -33.04
CA ALA A 14 -49.69 69.74 -31.63
C ALA A 14 -50.32 68.34 -31.43
N MET A 15 -51.04 67.79 -32.42
CA MET A 15 -51.48 66.38 -32.39
C MET A 15 -50.40 65.40 -32.86
N LEU A 16 -49.38 65.85 -33.59
CA LEU A 16 -48.25 65.01 -34.02
C LEU A 16 -47.15 64.86 -32.95
N SER A 17 -47.21 65.62 -31.85
CA SER A 17 -46.24 65.54 -30.75
C SER A 17 -46.70 64.71 -29.54
N VAL A 18 -47.90 64.11 -29.58
CA VAL A 18 -48.42 63.21 -28.52
C VAL A 18 -48.33 61.73 -28.91
N VAL A 19 -47.82 61.40 -30.10
CA VAL A 19 -47.21 60.08 -30.33
C VAL A 19 -45.77 60.17 -29.85
N GLY A 20 -45.60 60.40 -28.55
CA GLY A 20 -44.35 60.10 -27.88
C GLY A 20 -44.05 58.63 -28.15
N CYS A 21 -42.82 58.33 -28.57
CA CYS A 21 -42.31 56.98 -28.58
C CYS A 21 -42.72 56.30 -27.29
N LYS A 22 -43.67 55.37 -27.37
CA LYS A 22 -43.52 54.18 -26.55
C LYS A 22 -42.17 53.63 -26.99
N ASN A 23 -41.15 53.81 -26.15
CA ASN A 23 -40.16 52.78 -26.07
C ASN A 23 -40.93 51.55 -25.58
N ASP A 24 -41.58 50.86 -26.52
CA ASP A 24 -41.77 49.42 -26.43
C ASP A 24 -40.35 48.83 -26.59
N TYR A 25 -39.50 49.14 -25.60
CA TYR A 25 -38.36 48.32 -25.30
C TYR A 25 -38.95 47.14 -24.55
N ASP A 26 -39.41 46.17 -25.32
CA ASP A 26 -39.47 44.80 -24.82
C ASP A 26 -37.99 44.41 -24.64
N PRO A 27 -37.48 44.23 -23.41
CA PRO A 27 -36.12 43.75 -23.25
C PRO A 27 -35.97 42.47 -24.08
N MET A 28 -35.07 42.49 -25.07
CA MET A 28 -34.74 41.30 -25.84
C MET A 28 -34.26 40.23 -24.84
N ASP A 29 -35.01 39.13 -24.76
CA ASP A 29 -34.77 37.92 -23.97
C ASP A 29 -34.23 38.14 -22.55
N THR A 30 -35.03 37.83 -21.53
CA THR A 30 -34.50 37.54 -20.20
C THR A 30 -33.55 36.35 -20.30
N LEU A 31 -32.24 36.60 -20.38
CA LEU A 31 -31.23 35.56 -20.39
C LEU A 31 -31.27 34.78 -19.06
N CYS A 32 -31.73 33.54 -19.10
CA CYS A 32 -31.55 32.61 -17.99
C CYS A 32 -30.27 31.78 -18.18
N ASP A 33 -29.39 31.81 -17.18
CA ASP A 33 -28.14 31.03 -17.17
C ASP A 33 -27.87 30.52 -15.75
N VAL A 34 -27.15 29.40 -15.64
CA VAL A 34 -26.95 28.68 -14.39
C VAL A 34 -25.47 28.49 -14.12
N SER A 35 -25.03 28.97 -12.95
CA SER A 35 -23.67 28.80 -12.50
C SER A 35 -23.61 28.81 -10.98
N TRP A 36 -22.68 28.04 -10.41
CA TRP A 36 -22.47 27.98 -8.96
C TRP A 36 -20.99 27.76 -8.63
N TYR A 37 -20.60 28.16 -7.43
CA TYR A 37 -19.23 28.02 -6.93
C TYR A 37 -19.22 27.51 -5.48
N THR A 38 -18.19 26.75 -5.12
CA THR A 38 -17.97 26.27 -3.75
C THR A 38 -16.56 26.62 -3.28
N SER A 39 -16.39 26.94 -2.00
CA SER A 39 -15.06 27.23 -1.44
C SER A 39 -14.16 26.01 -1.32
N GLU A 40 -14.74 24.81 -1.22
CA GLU A 40 -14.00 23.54 -1.18
C GLU A 40 -13.74 23.04 -2.61
N THR A 41 -12.51 22.62 -2.87
CA THR A 41 -12.04 22.15 -4.18
C THR A 41 -11.65 20.68 -4.16
N ILE A 42 -11.53 20.05 -2.98
CA ILE A 42 -11.27 18.63 -2.85
C ILE A 42 -12.56 17.86 -3.16
N LYS A 43 -12.67 17.40 -4.42
CA LYS A 43 -13.67 16.44 -4.87
C LYS A 43 -12.98 15.13 -5.23
N GLN A 44 -13.34 14.05 -4.55
CA GLN A 44 -12.94 12.71 -4.97
C GLN A 44 -14.19 11.95 -5.41
N SER A 45 -14.21 11.48 -6.65
CA SER A 45 -15.36 10.79 -7.25
C SER A 45 -16.69 11.55 -7.10
N GLY A 46 -16.65 12.88 -7.19
CA GLY A 46 -17.84 13.75 -7.12
C GLY A 46 -18.34 14.10 -5.71
N VAL A 47 -17.69 13.60 -4.64
CA VAL A 47 -18.07 13.88 -3.24
C VAL A 47 -17.10 14.88 -2.62
N TYR A 48 -17.65 15.88 -1.91
CA TYR A 48 -16.89 16.83 -1.12
C TYR A 48 -16.48 16.22 0.21
N LYS A 49 -15.25 16.47 0.66
CA LYS A 49 -14.74 15.96 1.92
C LYS A 49 -14.40 17.09 2.86
N VAL A 50 -14.92 17.05 4.08
CA VAL A 50 -14.71 18.12 5.07
C VAL A 50 -14.58 17.54 6.48
N ASN A 51 -13.79 18.15 7.35
CA ASN A 51 -13.78 17.77 8.76
C ASN A 51 -15.04 18.30 9.47
N VAL A 52 -15.50 17.59 10.50
CA VAL A 52 -16.47 18.12 11.47
C VAL A 52 -15.93 19.40 12.10
N ASP A 53 -16.84 20.28 12.52
CA ASP A 53 -16.55 21.63 13.01
C ASP A 53 -15.91 22.56 11.97
N SER A 54 -16.02 22.23 10.68
CA SER A 54 -15.59 23.07 9.56
C SER A 54 -16.80 23.49 8.70
N PHE A 55 -16.53 24.20 7.61
CA PHE A 55 -17.56 24.75 6.73
C PHE A 55 -17.19 24.66 5.26
N ILE A 56 -18.22 24.76 4.41
CA ILE A 56 -18.09 25.01 2.96
C ILE A 56 -19.00 26.20 2.63
N SER A 57 -18.47 27.16 1.87
CA SER A 57 -19.27 28.24 1.30
C SER A 57 -19.77 27.85 -0.08
N PHE A 58 -21.02 28.20 -0.34
CA PHE A 58 -21.75 27.97 -1.59
C PHE A 58 -22.21 29.32 -2.13
N MET A 59 -22.07 29.52 -3.43
CA MET A 59 -22.48 30.73 -4.12
C MET A 59 -23.23 30.35 -5.38
N ASP A 60 -24.43 30.88 -5.52
CA ASP A 60 -25.22 30.81 -6.74
C ASP A 60 -24.97 32.07 -7.56
N LEU A 61 -24.50 31.88 -8.79
CA LEU A 61 -24.22 32.92 -9.77
C LEU A 61 -25.22 32.92 -10.93
N SER A 62 -26.29 32.11 -10.82
CA SER A 62 -27.34 31.99 -11.82
C SER A 62 -28.05 33.33 -12.07
N GLN A 63 -28.47 33.54 -13.31
CA GLN A 63 -29.19 34.74 -13.77
C GLN A 63 -30.59 34.35 -14.24
N GLY A 64 -31.57 35.26 -14.11
CA GLY A 64 -32.95 35.01 -14.53
C GLY A 64 -33.75 34.08 -13.61
N CYS A 65 -33.28 33.81 -12.38
CA CYS A 65 -34.02 33.00 -11.41
C CYS A 65 -35.27 33.72 -10.89
N LEU A 66 -36.44 33.05 -10.96
CA LEU A 66 -37.67 33.45 -10.28
C LEU A 66 -37.56 33.21 -8.76
N LYS A 67 -36.88 32.12 -8.38
CA LYS A 67 -36.67 31.73 -6.98
C LYS A 67 -35.33 31.00 -6.84
N HIS A 68 -34.66 31.22 -5.72
CA HIS A 68 -33.40 30.59 -5.35
C HIS A 68 -33.47 30.09 -3.90
N GLU A 69 -33.00 28.86 -3.66
CA GLU A 69 -32.92 28.25 -2.34
C GLU A 69 -31.66 27.40 -2.17
N TRP A 70 -30.96 27.59 -1.05
CA TRP A 70 -30.03 26.62 -0.48
C TRP A 70 -30.75 25.81 0.59
N ILE A 71 -30.67 24.48 0.51
CA ILE A 71 -31.30 23.55 1.44
C ILE A 71 -30.22 22.65 2.05
N ILE A 72 -30.23 22.49 3.37
CA ILE A 72 -29.29 21.65 4.13
C ILE A 72 -30.05 20.60 4.96
N GLU A 73 -29.38 19.53 5.35
CA GLU A 73 -29.97 18.48 6.20
C GLU A 73 -29.69 18.71 7.69
N GLU A 74 -30.46 18.03 8.54
CA GLU A 74 -30.24 18.04 9.99
C GLU A 74 -28.80 17.61 10.35
N GLY A 75 -28.19 18.30 11.31
CA GLY A 75 -26.78 18.12 11.66
C GLY A 75 -25.82 19.07 10.94
N SER A 76 -26.30 19.80 9.92
CA SER A 76 -25.64 20.96 9.33
C SER A 76 -26.36 22.25 9.74
N LYS A 77 -25.65 23.38 9.76
CA LYS A 77 -26.22 24.68 10.10
C LYS A 77 -25.66 25.79 9.21
N PHE A 78 -26.44 26.85 8.96
CA PHE A 78 -25.90 28.05 8.30
C PHE A 78 -25.09 28.89 9.28
N LEU A 79 -23.97 29.45 8.82
CA LEU A 79 -23.17 30.43 9.54
C LEU A 79 -23.76 31.84 9.38
N LYS A 80 -23.48 32.71 10.36
CA LYS A 80 -23.76 34.14 10.27
C LYS A 80 -23.02 34.75 9.09
N ASN A 81 -23.59 35.78 8.47
CA ASN A 81 -23.05 36.32 7.22
C ASN A 81 -21.67 36.97 7.37
N ASP A 82 -21.38 37.48 8.57
CA ASP A 82 -20.14 38.14 8.98
C ASP A 82 -19.25 37.23 9.82
N PHE A 83 -19.44 35.90 9.74
CA PHE A 83 -18.58 34.96 10.46
C PHE A 83 -17.12 35.14 10.05
N ASN A 84 -16.25 35.01 11.05
CA ASN A 84 -14.82 35.07 10.89
C ASN A 84 -14.23 33.67 11.11
N TYR A 85 -13.83 33.04 10.01
CA TYR A 85 -13.19 31.72 10.04
C TYR A 85 -11.84 31.70 10.78
N LYS A 86 -11.25 32.87 11.06
CA LYS A 86 -9.98 32.98 11.80
C LYS A 86 -10.16 32.95 13.32
N ASP A 87 -11.38 33.14 13.83
CA ASP A 87 -11.65 33.15 15.27
C ASP A 87 -11.69 31.74 15.90
N GLY A 88 -11.45 30.70 15.11
CA GLY A 88 -11.19 29.31 15.53
C GLY A 88 -12.41 28.54 16.03
N ASN A 89 -13.39 29.20 16.66
CA ASN A 89 -14.64 28.59 17.09
C ASN A 89 -15.78 28.95 16.13
N LEU A 90 -16.02 28.12 15.11
CA LEU A 90 -17.12 28.32 14.16
C LEU A 90 -18.49 28.00 14.76
N SER A 91 -18.56 27.10 15.75
CA SER A 91 -19.83 26.68 16.35
C SER A 91 -20.60 27.83 17.01
N SER A 92 -19.89 28.81 17.59
CA SER A 92 -20.51 30.01 18.18
C SER A 92 -20.98 31.06 17.17
N GLN A 93 -20.63 30.86 15.89
CA GLN A 93 -20.91 31.76 14.77
C GLN A 93 -22.02 31.24 13.86
N VAL A 94 -22.70 30.18 14.27
CA VAL A 94 -23.92 29.66 13.67
C VAL A 94 -25.08 30.65 13.80
N ASP A 95 -25.93 30.73 12.78
CA ASP A 95 -27.22 31.42 12.83
C ASP A 95 -28.34 30.44 13.25
N GLU A 96 -28.61 30.36 14.54
CA GLU A 96 -29.58 29.41 15.12
C GLU A 96 -31.03 29.65 14.67
N ASN A 97 -31.36 30.82 14.11
CA ASN A 97 -32.73 31.16 13.69
C ASN A 97 -32.99 30.89 12.21
N LYS A 98 -31.96 30.55 11.43
CA LYS A 98 -32.05 30.46 9.96
C LYS A 98 -32.71 29.17 9.46
N GLY A 99 -32.77 28.14 10.31
CA GLY A 99 -33.34 26.84 9.95
C GLY A 99 -32.52 26.12 8.89
N LEU A 100 -33.19 25.32 8.06
CA LEU A 100 -32.57 24.43 7.06
C LEU A 100 -32.67 24.94 5.61
N VAL A 101 -33.29 26.10 5.39
CA VAL A 101 -33.48 26.68 4.06
C VAL A 101 -33.07 28.15 4.08
N SER A 102 -32.28 28.57 3.09
CA SER A 102 -31.92 29.98 2.88
C SER A 102 -32.23 30.42 1.45
N THR A 103 -32.67 31.66 1.30
CA THR A 103 -32.95 32.29 -0.01
C THR A 103 -31.86 33.27 -0.46
N ARG A 104 -30.69 33.27 0.20
CA ARG A 104 -29.57 34.16 -0.18
C ARG A 104 -28.68 33.46 -1.20
N GLN A 105 -28.22 34.21 -2.19
CA GLN A 105 -27.31 33.71 -3.23
C GLN A 105 -26.01 33.11 -2.68
N GLN A 106 -25.49 33.63 -1.56
CA GLN A 106 -24.29 33.10 -0.91
C GLN A 106 -24.58 32.65 0.52
N GLU A 107 -24.15 31.43 0.82
CA GLU A 107 -24.28 30.78 2.12
C GLU A 107 -23.01 30.05 2.53
N SER A 108 -22.78 29.93 3.84
CA SER A 108 -21.73 29.10 4.41
C SER A 108 -22.35 28.09 5.36
N VAL A 109 -22.10 26.81 5.09
CA VAL A 109 -22.70 25.70 5.82
C VAL A 109 -21.65 25.09 6.75
N PHE A 110 -21.94 25.09 8.05
CA PHE A 110 -21.18 24.46 9.12
C PHE A 110 -21.63 23.00 9.31
N PHE A 111 -20.67 22.09 9.38
CA PHE A 111 -20.91 20.65 9.51
C PHE A 111 -20.60 20.18 10.93
N ALA A 112 -21.66 19.99 11.74
CA ALA A 112 -21.54 19.67 13.16
C ALA A 112 -21.50 18.16 13.45
N LYS A 113 -21.91 17.33 12.48
CA LYS A 113 -22.06 15.88 12.65
C LYS A 113 -21.28 15.12 11.57
N PRO A 114 -20.50 14.09 11.93
CA PRO A 114 -19.82 13.24 10.97
C PRO A 114 -20.81 12.33 10.21
N GLY A 115 -20.40 11.90 9.02
CA GLY A 115 -21.16 11.04 8.12
C GLY A 115 -21.52 11.72 6.79
N MET A 116 -22.29 11.01 5.97
CA MET A 116 -22.78 11.53 4.70
C MET A 116 -23.93 12.53 4.92
N THR A 117 -23.87 13.65 4.22
CA THR A 117 -24.94 14.64 4.11
C THR A 117 -24.92 15.27 2.72
N LYS A 118 -25.84 16.20 2.44
CA LYS A 118 -25.84 17.00 1.22
C LYS A 118 -26.28 18.43 1.46
N VAL A 119 -25.81 19.30 0.57
CA VAL A 119 -26.36 20.64 0.35
C VAL A 119 -27.04 20.64 -1.00
N VAL A 120 -28.19 21.30 -1.13
CA VAL A 120 -28.98 21.32 -2.36
C VAL A 120 -29.17 22.77 -2.80
N LEU A 121 -28.83 23.06 -4.06
CA LEU A 121 -29.25 24.26 -4.76
C LEU A 121 -30.56 23.96 -5.49
N ARG A 122 -31.60 24.75 -5.23
CA ARG A 122 -32.86 24.70 -5.96
C ARG A 122 -33.18 26.07 -6.55
N ASN A 123 -33.13 26.16 -7.88
CA ASN A 123 -33.48 27.36 -8.62
C ASN A 123 -34.72 27.13 -9.48
N VAL A 124 -35.56 28.16 -9.61
CA VAL A 124 -36.79 28.15 -10.43
C VAL A 124 -36.66 29.21 -11.51
N PHE A 125 -36.99 28.87 -12.74
CA PHE A 125 -36.86 29.70 -13.94
C PHE A 125 -38.16 29.69 -14.75
N SER A 126 -38.38 30.75 -15.54
CA SER A 126 -39.50 30.82 -16.49
C SER A 126 -39.25 30.04 -17.79
N GLU A 127 -37.99 29.69 -18.07
CA GLU A 127 -37.57 28.96 -19.26
C GLU A 127 -36.60 27.82 -18.92
N TRP A 128 -36.44 26.90 -19.87
CA TRP A 128 -35.53 25.77 -19.69
C TRP A 128 -34.07 26.25 -19.66
N VAL A 129 -33.32 25.75 -18.68
CA VAL A 129 -31.90 26.05 -18.50
C VAL A 129 -31.11 24.77 -18.24
N ARG A 130 -29.81 24.84 -18.53
CA ARG A 130 -28.85 23.74 -18.33
C ARG A 130 -27.48 24.29 -17.94
N SER A 131 -26.82 23.66 -16.98
CA SER A 131 -25.45 24.04 -16.60
C SER A 131 -24.43 23.64 -17.66
N ASN A 132 -23.45 24.50 -17.89
CA ASN A 132 -22.33 24.24 -18.79
C ASN A 132 -21.15 23.58 -18.06
N THR A 133 -21.36 22.36 -17.58
CA THR A 133 -20.39 21.55 -16.82
C THR A 133 -20.13 20.20 -17.51
N SER A 134 -19.03 19.52 -17.16
CA SER A 134 -18.71 18.18 -17.69
C SER A 134 -19.79 17.15 -17.38
N GLU A 135 -20.46 17.31 -16.24
CA GLU A 135 -21.70 16.62 -15.86
C GLU A 135 -22.82 17.67 -15.76
N PRO A 136 -23.58 17.89 -16.84
CA PRO A 136 -24.59 18.94 -16.92
C PRO A 136 -25.80 18.58 -16.05
N VAL A 137 -26.37 19.61 -15.41
CA VAL A 137 -27.65 19.52 -14.70
C VAL A 137 -28.67 20.34 -15.48
N GLU A 138 -29.82 19.74 -15.75
CA GLU A 138 -30.90 20.33 -16.55
C GLU A 138 -32.10 20.66 -15.66
N ALA A 139 -32.78 21.76 -15.96
CA ALA A 139 -34.04 22.06 -15.31
C ALA A 139 -35.14 21.10 -15.79
N VAL A 140 -35.98 20.65 -14.85
CA VAL A 140 -37.15 19.81 -15.11
C VAL A 140 -38.40 20.68 -14.98
N LYS A 141 -39.38 20.48 -15.87
CA LYS A 141 -40.63 21.24 -15.82
C LYS A 141 -41.49 20.78 -14.64
N GLU A 142 -41.83 21.70 -13.74
CA GLU A 142 -42.72 21.49 -12.59
C GLU A 142 -43.88 22.51 -12.68
N GLY A 143 -45.03 22.08 -13.20
CA GLY A 143 -46.14 23.00 -13.48
C GLY A 143 -45.82 23.94 -14.66
N ASP A 144 -45.92 25.24 -14.42
CA ASP A 144 -45.59 26.27 -15.42
C ASP A 144 -44.12 26.72 -15.38
N ASP A 145 -43.38 26.33 -14.34
CA ASP A 145 -41.99 26.73 -14.13
C ASP A 145 -40.99 25.61 -14.49
N TRP A 146 -39.73 25.99 -14.66
CA TRP A 146 -38.58 25.09 -14.85
C TRP A 146 -37.72 25.09 -13.59
N VAL A 147 -37.51 23.91 -12.99
CA VAL A 147 -36.83 23.75 -11.71
C VAL A 147 -35.52 23.00 -11.90
N LEU A 148 -34.41 23.66 -11.55
CA LEU A 148 -33.09 23.05 -11.52
C LEU A 148 -32.72 22.70 -10.08
N THR A 149 -32.37 21.43 -9.86
CA THR A 149 -31.90 20.92 -8.56
C THR A 149 -30.49 20.36 -8.69
N LYS A 150 -29.53 20.96 -7.98
CA LYS A 150 -28.16 20.46 -7.89
C LYS A 150 -27.87 20.00 -6.46
N GLU A 151 -27.54 18.71 -6.33
CA GLU A 151 -27.07 18.15 -5.06
C GLU A 151 -25.54 18.19 -4.98
N PHE A 152 -25.04 18.58 -3.81
CA PHE A 152 -23.64 18.57 -3.42
C PHE A 152 -23.46 17.53 -2.32
N PRO A 153 -23.08 16.28 -2.64
CA PRO A 153 -22.85 15.24 -1.65
C PRO A 153 -21.58 15.54 -0.85
N ILE A 154 -21.66 15.43 0.47
CA ILE A 154 -20.59 15.78 1.40
C ILE A 154 -20.37 14.62 2.37
N ASP A 155 -19.12 14.17 2.47
CA ASP A 155 -18.65 13.25 3.50
C ASP A 155 -17.97 14.06 4.61
N VAL A 156 -18.64 14.15 5.76
CA VAL A 156 -18.13 14.84 6.94
C VAL A 156 -17.32 13.87 7.79
N TYR A 157 -16.02 14.12 7.88
CA TYR A 157 -15.10 13.31 8.66
C TYR A 157 -15.07 13.76 10.13
N GLY A 158 -15.22 12.82 11.05
CA GLY A 158 -15.07 13.03 12.48
C GLY A 158 -13.64 13.33 12.91
N LYS A 159 -13.50 13.67 14.19
CA LYS A 159 -12.21 13.87 14.84
C LYS A 159 -11.48 12.54 14.99
N LEU A 160 -10.16 12.58 14.81
CA LEU A 160 -9.29 11.46 15.16
C LEU A 160 -9.12 11.45 16.69
N ASP A 161 -9.24 10.29 17.32
CA ASP A 161 -9.07 10.16 18.77
C ASP A 161 -8.64 8.73 19.13
N PRO A 162 -7.35 8.41 18.98
CA PRO A 162 -6.87 7.05 19.08
C PRO A 162 -7.20 6.42 20.44
N ALA A 163 -7.57 5.14 20.39
CA ALA A 163 -7.82 4.30 21.54
C ALA A 163 -6.72 3.25 21.62
N VAL A 164 -6.23 2.98 22.83
CA VAL A 164 -5.01 2.19 23.02
C VAL A 164 -5.24 1.14 24.08
N THR A 165 -4.86 -0.10 23.77
CA THR A 165 -4.67 -1.14 24.79
C THR A 165 -3.20 -1.48 24.89
N VAL A 166 -2.68 -1.56 26.11
CA VAL A 166 -1.36 -2.12 26.40
C VAL A 166 -1.54 -3.39 27.19
N LYS A 167 -0.95 -4.50 26.72
CA LYS A 167 -1.03 -5.80 27.40
C LYS A 167 0.34 -6.48 27.47
N LYS A 168 0.49 -7.41 28.40
CA LYS A 168 1.59 -8.37 28.40
C LYS A 168 1.37 -9.44 27.30
N LEU A 169 2.42 -10.19 26.97
CA LEU A 169 2.36 -11.31 26.04
C LEU A 169 1.37 -12.41 26.46
N ASP A 170 1.19 -12.62 27.77
CA ASP A 170 0.23 -13.58 28.32
C ASP A 170 -1.24 -13.12 28.19
N GLY A 171 -1.49 -11.94 27.61
CA GLY A 171 -2.81 -11.37 27.42
C GLY A 171 -3.29 -10.47 28.56
N THR A 172 -2.55 -10.36 29.67
CA THR A 172 -2.91 -9.50 30.79
C THR A 172 -2.92 -8.03 30.36
N VAL A 173 -4.09 -7.38 30.42
CA VAL A 173 -4.23 -5.95 30.12
C VAL A 173 -3.58 -5.12 31.23
N VAL A 174 -2.69 -4.22 30.83
CA VAL A 174 -1.96 -3.30 31.71
C VAL A 174 -2.63 -1.93 31.74
N LEU A 175 -3.01 -1.43 30.56
CA LEU A 175 -3.66 -0.13 30.39
C LEU A 175 -4.65 -0.22 29.24
N ASP A 176 -5.80 0.42 29.41
CA ASP A 176 -6.80 0.52 28.36
C ASP A 176 -7.35 1.94 28.29
N ILE A 177 -7.30 2.53 27.10
CA ILE A 177 -7.65 3.92 26.81
C ILE A 177 -8.71 3.91 25.72
N GLU A 178 -9.85 4.52 26.00
CA GLU A 178 -10.93 4.72 25.05
C GLU A 178 -10.84 6.10 24.37
N PRO A 179 -11.58 6.35 23.28
CA PRO A 179 -11.80 7.70 22.77
C PRO A 179 -12.39 8.60 23.88
N GLY A 180 -11.96 9.85 23.93
CA GLY A 180 -12.36 10.84 24.91
C GLY A 180 -11.60 10.76 26.24
N TYR A 181 -10.71 9.78 26.42
CA TYR A 181 -9.90 9.68 27.63
C TYR A 181 -8.98 10.90 27.80
N GLU A 182 -9.17 11.63 28.90
CA GLU A 182 -8.34 12.77 29.28
C GLU A 182 -7.10 12.28 30.04
N VAL A 183 -5.92 12.62 29.53
CA VAL A 183 -4.65 12.28 30.16
C VAL A 183 -4.34 13.29 31.24
N SER A 184 -4.17 12.82 32.47
CA SER A 184 -3.70 13.67 33.57
C SER A 184 -2.29 14.19 33.31
N ASP A 185 -2.07 15.48 33.55
CA ASP A 185 -0.74 16.10 33.51
C ASP A 185 0.15 15.62 34.67
N ASP A 186 -0.45 15.08 35.73
CA ASP A 186 0.27 14.49 36.87
C ASP A 186 0.68 13.04 36.56
N LYS A 187 1.97 12.86 36.28
CA LYS A 187 2.57 11.55 36.01
C LYS A 187 2.47 10.57 37.17
N GLU A 188 2.25 11.04 38.40
CA GLU A 188 2.09 10.13 39.54
C GLU A 188 0.81 9.30 39.43
N GLN A 189 -0.20 9.83 38.72
CA GLN A 189 -1.48 9.18 38.45
C GLN A 189 -1.44 8.21 37.26
N TRP A 190 -0.33 8.17 36.53
CA TRP A 190 -0.18 7.27 35.39
C TRP A 190 -0.06 5.83 35.86
N THR A 191 -0.48 4.89 34.99
CA THR A 191 -0.34 3.46 35.27
C THR A 191 1.14 3.12 35.37
N LYS A 192 1.52 2.41 36.44
CA LYS A 192 2.91 1.99 36.68
C LYS A 192 3.01 0.49 36.55
N ILE A 193 4.00 0.02 35.80
CA ILE A 193 4.31 -1.40 35.66
C ILE A 193 5.80 -1.63 35.84
N GLU A 194 6.14 -2.67 36.58
CA GLU A 194 7.50 -3.18 36.67
C GLU A 194 7.68 -4.36 35.73
N LEU A 195 8.76 -4.34 34.95
CA LEU A 195 9.17 -5.39 34.03
C LEU A 195 10.61 -5.80 34.34
N MET A 196 10.98 -7.01 33.95
CA MET A 196 12.38 -7.44 33.91
C MET A 196 12.99 -7.12 32.55
N ALA A 197 14.29 -6.89 32.50
CA ALA A 197 15.01 -6.67 31.24
C ALA A 197 14.83 -7.86 30.29
N GLY A 198 14.25 -7.62 29.11
CA GLY A 198 13.88 -8.64 28.14
C GLY A 198 12.37 -8.84 28.00
N ASP A 199 11.57 -8.40 28.97
CA ASP A 199 10.11 -8.48 28.89
C ASP A 199 9.56 -7.64 27.74
N GLN A 200 8.37 -8.03 27.26
CA GLN A 200 7.70 -7.36 26.15
C GLN A 200 6.31 -6.88 26.56
N LEU A 201 5.91 -5.74 26.01
CA LEU A 201 4.52 -5.27 26.01
C LEU A 201 4.01 -5.18 24.58
N VAL A 202 2.73 -5.45 24.41
CA VAL A 202 2.01 -5.31 23.14
C VAL A 202 1.15 -4.06 23.23
N PHE A 203 1.42 -3.09 22.37
CA PHE A 203 0.64 -1.87 22.20
C PHE A 203 -0.30 -2.05 21.02
N ILE A 204 -1.60 -1.84 21.23
CA ILE A 204 -2.64 -2.11 20.24
C ILE A 204 -3.45 -0.85 20.02
N ASP A 205 -3.56 -0.44 18.77
CA ASP A 205 -4.47 0.60 18.34
C ASP A 205 -5.84 -0.05 18.13
N LYS A 206 -6.78 0.25 19.04
CA LYS A 206 -8.15 -0.22 18.95
C LYS A 206 -8.95 0.49 17.85
N GLU A 207 -8.33 1.43 17.14
CA GLU A 207 -8.95 2.33 16.18
C GLU A 207 -10.04 3.15 16.88
N GLY A 208 -9.59 4.20 17.55
CA GLY A 208 -10.45 5.20 18.18
C GLY A 208 -10.63 6.44 17.30
N GLY A 209 -11.83 7.02 17.34
CA GLY A 209 -12.20 8.18 16.52
C GLY A 209 -12.68 7.81 15.12
N ASP A 210 -12.55 8.71 14.15
CA ASP A 210 -12.93 8.47 12.75
C ASP A 210 -11.73 8.04 11.88
N ARG A 211 -12.03 7.41 10.73
CA ARG A 211 -11.16 6.94 9.63
C ARG A 211 -9.77 7.62 9.55
N PRO A 212 -8.72 7.05 10.19
CA PRO A 212 -7.33 7.49 10.00
C PRO A 212 -6.69 6.76 8.81
N ASP A 213 -5.75 7.41 8.11
CA ASP A 213 -4.97 6.79 7.03
C ASP A 213 -3.71 6.10 7.54
N SER A 214 -3.18 6.55 8.68
CA SER A 214 -1.93 6.06 9.24
C SER A 214 -1.85 6.27 10.74
N ARG A 215 -0.96 5.50 11.37
CA ARG A 215 -0.64 5.57 12.79
C ARG A 215 0.88 5.51 12.99
N THR A 216 1.36 6.10 14.08
CA THR A 216 2.76 6.02 14.49
C THR A 216 2.85 5.96 16.00
N TRP A 217 3.41 4.87 16.51
CA TRP A 217 3.80 4.72 17.91
C TRP A 217 5.18 5.30 18.12
N ALA A 218 5.39 5.95 19.26
CA ALA A 218 6.71 6.27 19.78
C ALA A 218 6.81 5.68 21.19
N VAL A 219 7.56 4.58 21.32
CA VAL A 219 7.69 3.80 22.56
C VAL A 219 9.15 3.42 22.77
N ALA A 220 9.69 3.70 23.95
CA ALA A 220 11.07 3.37 24.32
C ALA A 220 12.13 3.80 23.28
N ASN A 221 12.00 5.03 22.76
CA ASN A 221 12.86 5.62 21.71
C ASN A 221 12.81 4.91 20.35
N ARG A 222 11.84 4.02 20.13
CA ARG A 222 11.59 3.34 18.85
C ARG A 222 10.25 3.79 18.28
N THR A 223 10.10 3.67 16.96
CA THR A 223 8.87 4.00 16.24
C THR A 223 8.28 2.78 15.55
N TYR A 224 6.95 2.68 15.55
CA TYR A 224 6.22 1.58 14.92
C TYR A 224 5.01 2.13 14.17
N SER A 225 4.61 1.49 13.08
CA SER A 225 3.44 1.90 12.27
C SER A 225 2.32 0.87 12.23
N ASP A 226 2.57 -0.34 12.73
CA ASP A 226 1.60 -1.42 12.74
C ASP A 226 0.46 -1.16 13.71
N LYS A 227 -0.68 -1.84 13.48
CA LYS A 227 -1.83 -1.79 14.39
C LYS A 227 -1.48 -2.36 15.76
N GLU A 228 -0.64 -3.39 15.79
CA GLU A 228 -0.07 -3.95 17.01
C GLU A 228 1.46 -3.80 16.98
N ALA A 229 2.04 -3.22 18.02
CA ALA A 229 3.48 -3.08 18.19
C ALA A 229 3.94 -3.87 19.40
N VAL A 230 4.76 -4.90 19.17
CA VAL A 230 5.40 -5.68 20.24
C VAL A 230 6.74 -5.03 20.58
N VAL A 231 6.84 -4.49 21.79
CA VAL A 231 8.02 -3.71 22.24
C VAL A 231 8.75 -4.47 23.32
N ARG A 232 10.02 -4.81 23.07
CA ARG A 232 10.92 -5.42 24.04
C ARG A 232 11.67 -4.37 24.84
N PHE A 233 11.70 -4.51 26.16
CA PHE A 233 12.34 -3.59 27.09
C PHE A 233 13.63 -4.21 27.65
N THR A 234 14.77 -3.95 27.02
CA THR A 234 16.04 -4.66 27.29
C THR A 234 16.98 -3.94 28.26
N ASN A 235 16.86 -2.61 28.37
CA ASN A 235 17.73 -1.80 29.21
C ASN A 235 17.05 -1.49 30.55
N ALA A 236 17.75 -1.74 31.65
CA ALA A 236 17.27 -1.37 32.98
C ALA A 236 17.18 0.15 33.10
N ASN A 237 15.95 0.67 33.04
CA ASN A 237 15.64 2.10 33.09
C ASN A 237 14.15 2.31 33.38
N THR A 238 13.75 3.55 33.61
CA THR A 238 12.34 3.96 33.63
C THR A 238 11.99 4.65 32.31
N PHE A 239 10.98 4.11 31.63
CA PHE A 239 10.46 4.63 30.37
C PHE A 239 9.07 5.24 30.60
N SER A 240 8.81 6.39 30.00
CA SER A 240 7.51 7.06 30.03
C SER A 240 7.38 8.00 28.82
N GLY A 241 6.22 8.66 28.68
CA GLY A 241 5.99 9.65 27.61
C GLY A 241 5.74 9.00 26.25
N PHE A 242 5.28 7.75 26.25
CA PHE A 242 4.89 7.05 25.04
C PHE A 242 3.73 7.75 24.35
N THR A 243 3.71 7.73 23.03
CA THR A 243 2.63 8.36 22.27
C THR A 243 2.19 7.53 21.09
N ILE A 244 0.92 7.68 20.73
CA ILE A 244 0.38 7.28 19.43
C ILE A 244 -0.03 8.54 18.68
N SER A 245 0.36 8.64 17.42
CA SER A 245 -0.09 9.68 16.50
C SER A 245 -0.95 9.04 15.43
N SER A 246 -2.16 9.55 15.21
CA SER A 246 -3.04 9.14 14.11
C SER A 246 -3.16 10.29 13.12
N SER A 247 -3.09 9.98 11.83
CA SER A 247 -3.18 11.02 10.79
C SER A 247 -4.00 10.61 9.59
N ARG A 248 -4.61 11.62 8.95
CA ARG A 248 -5.39 11.55 7.72
C ARG A 248 -4.91 12.64 6.77
N LYS A 249 -4.72 12.30 5.50
CA LYS A 249 -4.24 13.20 4.44
C LYS A 249 -5.36 14.11 3.95
N GLU A 250 -6.54 13.56 3.69
CA GLU A 250 -7.69 14.29 3.14
C GLU A 250 -9.03 13.80 3.74
N PRO A 251 -9.82 14.67 4.38
CA PRO A 251 -9.45 16.02 4.81
C PRO A 251 -8.37 15.94 5.90
N LYS A 252 -7.39 16.84 5.84
CA LYS A 252 -6.18 16.76 6.69
C LYS A 252 -6.56 16.79 8.17
N ALA A 253 -6.09 15.80 8.91
CA ALA A 253 -6.20 15.74 10.37
C ALA A 253 -4.98 15.02 10.95
N ASN A 254 -4.49 15.48 12.10
CA ASN A 254 -3.42 14.83 12.84
C ASN A 254 -3.69 15.03 14.32
N VAL A 255 -3.66 13.94 15.07
CA VAL A 255 -3.76 13.96 16.53
C VAL A 255 -2.63 13.14 17.12
N ARG A 256 -2.05 13.64 18.21
CA ARG A 256 -1.06 12.92 19.02
C ARG A 256 -1.63 12.74 20.41
N LYS A 257 -1.69 11.51 20.90
CA LYS A 257 -2.19 11.15 22.22
C LYS A 257 -1.06 10.56 23.06
N ILE A 258 -0.98 11.01 24.31
CA ILE A 258 -0.06 10.46 25.30
C ILE A 258 -0.66 9.18 25.88
N ILE A 259 0.17 8.17 26.06
CA ILE A 259 -0.19 6.93 26.74
C ILE A 259 0.31 7.07 28.18
N PRO A 260 -0.59 7.22 29.19
CA PRO A 260 -0.22 7.45 30.59
C PRO A 260 0.28 6.17 31.27
N LEU A 261 1.44 5.72 30.81
CA LEU A 261 2.13 4.53 31.28
C LEU A 261 3.57 4.86 31.66
N VAL A 262 3.99 4.37 32.82
CA VAL A 262 5.37 4.37 33.30
C VAL A 262 5.83 2.92 33.43
N VAL A 263 6.88 2.58 32.70
CA VAL A 263 7.48 1.24 32.69
C VAL A 263 8.82 1.31 33.39
N THR A 264 8.95 0.66 34.54
CA THR A 264 10.22 0.52 35.25
C THR A 264 10.81 -0.86 34.96
N VAL A 265 11.95 -0.89 34.29
CA VAL A 265 12.64 -2.12 33.91
C VAL A 265 13.75 -2.41 34.91
N LYS A 266 13.62 -3.53 35.62
CA LYS A 266 14.64 -4.03 36.54
C LYS A 266 15.65 -4.91 35.79
N PRO A 267 16.92 -4.97 36.23
CA PRO A 267 17.89 -5.91 35.67
C PRO A 267 17.36 -7.35 35.75
N CYS A 268 17.45 -8.10 34.67
CA CYS A 268 17.11 -9.53 34.67
C CYS A 268 18.08 -10.31 35.56
N THR A 269 17.57 -11.23 36.38
CA THR A 269 18.38 -12.12 37.23
C THR A 269 18.47 -13.54 36.68
N ASP A 270 17.66 -13.89 35.68
CA ASP A 270 17.66 -15.21 35.06
C ASP A 270 18.96 -15.45 34.28
N PRO A 271 19.35 -16.70 33.98
CA PRO A 271 20.51 -16.98 33.12
C PRO A 271 20.45 -16.22 31.79
N PHE A 272 21.57 -15.71 31.28
CA PHE A 272 21.59 -14.97 30.01
C PHE A 272 21.60 -15.95 28.84
N GLU A 273 20.53 -15.96 28.06
CA GLU A 273 20.28 -16.96 27.01
C GLU A 273 19.93 -16.32 25.67
N ILE A 274 20.02 -17.11 24.59
CA ILE A 274 19.54 -16.74 23.25
C ILE A 274 18.07 -17.14 23.09
N ASP A 275 17.30 -16.30 22.40
CA ASP A 275 15.95 -16.58 21.92
C ASP A 275 16.03 -17.13 20.49
N TYR A 276 16.14 -18.45 20.36
CA TYR A 276 16.31 -19.12 19.07
C TYR A 276 15.13 -18.89 18.12
N ALA A 277 13.91 -18.77 18.67
CA ALA A 277 12.71 -18.53 17.85
C ALA A 277 12.69 -17.15 17.20
N SER A 278 13.38 -16.18 17.81
CA SER A 278 13.54 -14.81 17.30
C SER A 278 14.89 -14.57 16.61
N SER A 279 15.76 -15.59 16.54
CA SER A 279 17.05 -15.53 15.86
C SER A 279 16.90 -15.99 14.41
N TYR A 280 17.61 -15.37 13.48
CA TYR A 280 17.40 -15.59 12.05
C TYR A 280 18.65 -15.33 11.20
N VAL A 281 18.65 -15.84 9.97
CA VAL A 281 19.58 -15.43 8.90
C VAL A 281 19.08 -14.13 8.26
N ASP A 282 19.93 -13.12 8.12
CA ASP A 282 19.55 -11.85 7.49
C ASP A 282 19.20 -12.06 6.01
N VAL A 283 17.97 -11.71 5.63
CA VAL A 283 17.45 -11.91 4.27
C VAL A 283 18.13 -11.03 3.22
N THR A 284 18.74 -9.92 3.62
CA THR A 284 19.47 -8.99 2.75
C THR A 284 20.98 -9.24 2.74
N SER A 285 21.46 -10.09 3.65
CA SER A 285 22.87 -10.46 3.79
C SER A 285 22.94 -11.89 4.32
N PRO A 286 22.75 -12.91 3.46
CA PRO A 286 22.63 -14.31 3.87
C PRO A 286 23.93 -14.90 4.44
N ASP A 287 25.01 -14.12 4.51
CA ASP A 287 26.23 -14.43 5.24
C ASP A 287 26.23 -13.85 6.68
N ILE A 288 25.10 -13.33 7.17
CA ILE A 288 24.94 -12.84 8.54
C ILE A 288 23.85 -13.65 9.26
N ILE A 289 24.21 -14.22 10.41
CA ILE A 289 23.26 -14.79 11.37
C ILE A 289 23.05 -13.78 12.51
N VAL A 290 21.79 -13.47 12.79
CA VAL A 290 21.38 -12.59 13.88
C VAL A 290 20.87 -13.43 15.05
N LEU A 291 21.62 -13.42 16.15
CA LEU A 291 21.21 -14.03 17.42
C LEU A 291 20.53 -12.99 18.30
N GLN A 292 19.29 -13.29 18.71
CA GLN A 292 18.51 -12.43 19.59
C GLN A 292 18.71 -12.85 21.05
N ALA A 293 19.07 -11.93 21.92
CA ALA A 293 19.07 -12.19 23.36
C ALA A 293 17.64 -12.45 23.86
N LYS A 294 17.45 -13.52 24.65
CA LYS A 294 16.17 -13.85 25.31
C LYS A 294 15.83 -12.87 26.41
N ASN A 295 16.84 -12.45 27.17
CA ASN A 295 16.67 -11.64 28.37
C ASN A 295 17.88 -10.73 28.67
N GLY A 296 17.76 -9.47 28.26
CA GLY A 296 18.77 -8.44 28.45
C GLY A 296 19.33 -7.94 27.11
N ALA A 297 20.54 -7.39 27.16
CA ALA A 297 21.26 -6.89 26.00
C ALA A 297 22.74 -7.23 26.12
N PHE A 298 23.42 -7.40 24.99
CA PHE A 298 24.85 -7.64 24.91
C PHE A 298 25.62 -6.36 25.27
N LEU A 299 26.65 -6.50 26.09
CA LEU A 299 27.59 -5.43 26.46
C LEU A 299 28.96 -5.64 25.83
N LYS A 300 29.40 -6.90 25.78
CA LYS A 300 30.73 -7.28 25.32
C LYS A 300 30.65 -8.63 24.60
N ALA A 301 31.27 -8.70 23.42
CA ALA A 301 31.44 -9.91 22.62
C ALA A 301 32.78 -9.87 21.84
N THR A 302 33.86 -9.43 22.50
CA THR A 302 35.17 -9.26 21.84
C THR A 302 36.02 -10.53 21.95
N GLY A 303 36.59 -10.99 20.84
CA GLY A 303 37.51 -12.14 20.83
C GLY A 303 36.84 -13.47 21.11
N VAL A 304 35.60 -13.63 20.67
CA VAL A 304 34.73 -14.82 20.86
C VAL A 304 34.40 -15.51 19.54
N THR A 305 35.02 -15.11 18.42
CA THR A 305 34.72 -15.67 17.09
C THR A 305 34.91 -17.18 17.06
N ASP A 306 36.03 -17.66 17.62
CA ASP A 306 36.38 -19.09 17.66
C ASP A 306 35.53 -19.91 18.65
N ASP A 307 34.70 -19.25 19.47
CA ASP A 307 33.80 -19.90 20.43
C ASP A 307 32.47 -20.32 19.79
N PHE A 308 32.21 -19.89 18.55
CA PHE A 308 31.03 -20.27 17.78
C PHE A 308 31.33 -21.37 16.79
N THR A 309 30.36 -22.28 16.62
CA THR A 309 30.37 -23.27 15.55
C THR A 309 29.02 -23.20 14.84
N VAL A 310 29.06 -22.98 13.52
CA VAL A 310 27.87 -22.92 12.67
C VAL A 310 27.92 -24.10 11.71
N LYS A 311 26.81 -24.84 11.60
CA LYS A 311 26.72 -26.05 10.77
C LYS A 311 25.46 -26.07 9.93
N VAL A 312 25.54 -26.74 8.79
CA VAL A 312 24.35 -27.11 8.03
C VAL A 312 23.86 -28.48 8.49
N ALA A 313 22.59 -28.53 8.94
CA ALA A 313 22.04 -29.68 9.65
C ALA A 313 21.97 -30.97 8.80
N SER A 314 21.86 -30.84 7.48
CA SER A 314 21.71 -31.98 6.57
C SER A 314 22.98 -32.82 6.43
N ASP A 315 24.16 -32.18 6.49
CA ASP A 315 25.45 -32.82 6.21
C ASP A 315 26.56 -32.53 7.24
N ASN A 316 26.28 -31.73 8.27
CA ASN A 316 27.22 -31.27 9.30
C ASN A 316 28.40 -30.45 8.78
N THR A 317 28.31 -29.89 7.58
CA THR A 317 29.36 -29.01 7.08
C THR A 317 29.42 -27.75 7.94
N GLU A 318 30.63 -27.42 8.37
CA GLU A 318 30.90 -26.22 9.16
C GLU A 318 31.00 -25.00 8.23
N LEU A 319 30.39 -23.90 8.67
CA LEU A 319 30.47 -22.58 8.05
C LEU A 319 31.36 -21.72 8.94
N ASP A 320 32.47 -21.22 8.38
CA ASP A 320 33.44 -20.44 9.13
C ASP A 320 32.82 -19.11 9.59
N VAL A 321 32.84 -18.85 10.90
CA VAL A 321 32.49 -17.54 11.47
C VAL A 321 33.74 -16.68 11.42
N ILE A 322 33.66 -15.54 10.73
CA ILE A 322 34.80 -14.63 10.56
C ILE A 322 34.72 -13.40 11.46
N GLU A 323 33.53 -13.05 11.94
CA GLU A 323 33.32 -11.89 12.79
C GLU A 323 32.10 -12.07 13.71
N VAL A 324 32.19 -11.53 14.92
CA VAL A 324 31.08 -11.45 15.88
C VAL A 324 30.98 -10.02 16.39
N VAL A 325 29.84 -9.36 16.17
CA VAL A 325 29.64 -7.94 16.50
C VAL A 325 28.27 -7.73 17.14
N ILE A 326 28.20 -6.85 18.15
CA ILE A 326 26.92 -6.40 18.70
C ILE A 326 26.30 -5.39 17.73
N ASP A 327 25.03 -5.54 17.40
CA ASP A 327 24.32 -4.59 16.52
C ASP A 327 24.27 -3.20 17.18
N GLU A 328 24.81 -2.20 16.47
CA GLU A 328 24.90 -0.81 16.97
C GLU A 328 23.53 -0.15 17.12
N SER A 329 22.53 -0.60 16.35
CA SER A 329 21.18 -0.07 16.37
C SER A 329 20.29 -0.75 17.42
N ASP A 330 20.58 -2.01 17.75
CA ASP A 330 19.88 -2.80 18.76
C ASP A 330 20.82 -3.75 19.49
N ASN A 331 21.35 -3.31 20.63
CA ASN A 331 22.27 -4.09 21.46
C ASN A 331 21.67 -5.40 22.03
N SER A 332 20.40 -5.72 21.77
CA SER A 332 19.83 -7.04 22.04
C SER A 332 20.13 -8.08 20.96
N ARG A 333 20.80 -7.68 19.87
CA ARG A 333 21.19 -8.54 18.76
C ARG A 333 22.70 -8.69 18.67
N LEU A 334 23.12 -9.89 18.32
CA LEU A 334 24.51 -10.25 18.06
C LEU A 334 24.60 -10.82 16.63
N ASN A 335 25.43 -10.20 15.81
CA ASN A 335 25.61 -10.56 14.41
C ASN A 335 26.85 -11.43 14.27
N LEU A 336 26.69 -12.61 13.67
CA LEU A 336 27.75 -13.54 13.31
C LEU A 336 27.93 -13.46 11.79
N LYS A 337 29.08 -12.96 11.34
CA LYS A 337 29.44 -12.93 9.92
C LYS A 337 30.09 -14.26 9.54
N LEU A 338 29.58 -14.88 8.48
CA LEU A 338 30.11 -16.11 7.90
C LEU A 338 31.09 -15.79 6.75
N ALA A 339 32.04 -16.68 6.49
CA ALA A 339 32.93 -16.58 5.33
C ALA A 339 32.19 -16.81 4.00
N THR A 340 31.12 -17.63 4.03
CA THR A 340 30.27 -17.96 2.89
C THR A 340 28.80 -17.81 3.26
N PRO A 341 27.94 -17.28 2.36
CA PRO A 341 26.51 -17.16 2.62
C PRO A 341 25.83 -18.53 2.75
N VAL A 342 24.71 -18.56 3.47
CA VAL A 342 23.84 -19.73 3.54
C VAL A 342 22.94 -19.82 2.30
N TYR A 343 22.49 -21.04 1.99
CA TYR A 343 21.53 -21.30 0.93
C TYR A 343 20.08 -21.36 1.46
N PRO A 344 19.07 -21.09 0.61
CA PRO A 344 17.66 -21.01 1.04
C PRO A 344 17.06 -22.30 1.59
N ASP A 345 17.60 -23.45 1.19
CA ASP A 345 17.14 -24.77 1.61
C ASP A 345 17.87 -25.32 2.84
N GLU A 346 18.84 -24.56 3.36
CA GLU A 346 19.64 -24.99 4.49
C GLU A 346 18.94 -24.75 5.82
N LYS A 347 19.08 -25.75 6.69
CA LYS A 347 18.80 -25.62 8.12
C LYS A 347 20.11 -25.37 8.84
N ILE A 348 20.17 -24.25 9.57
CA ILE A 348 21.41 -23.78 10.20
C ILE A 348 21.38 -24.09 11.68
N LEU A 349 22.41 -24.77 12.17
CA LEU A 349 22.64 -25.08 13.57
C LEU A 349 23.76 -24.19 14.09
N VAL A 350 23.55 -23.54 15.24
CA VAL A 350 24.53 -22.69 15.88
C VAL A 350 24.83 -23.21 17.28
N SER A 351 26.11 -23.28 17.60
CA SER A 351 26.65 -23.60 18.93
C SER A 351 27.50 -22.43 19.43
N TYR A 352 27.48 -22.22 20.74
CA TYR A 352 28.39 -21.33 21.45
C TYR A 352 28.97 -22.07 22.66
N ASN A 353 30.28 -22.11 22.76
CA ASN A 353 30.99 -22.67 23.90
C ASN A 353 32.05 -21.68 24.37
N ALA A 354 31.80 -20.99 25.48
CA ALA A 354 32.68 -19.95 25.99
C ALA A 354 34.13 -20.43 26.13
N GLY A 355 35.04 -19.70 25.46
CA GLY A 355 36.48 -19.93 25.52
C GLY A 355 37.14 -19.05 26.57
N ALA A 356 38.26 -18.42 26.18
CA ALA A 356 39.01 -17.53 27.08
C ALA A 356 38.30 -16.17 27.31
N ASN A 357 37.40 -15.78 26.41
CA ASN A 357 36.61 -14.56 26.50
C ASN A 357 35.13 -14.90 26.63
N GLU A 358 34.42 -14.18 27.48
CA GLU A 358 32.99 -14.39 27.73
C GLU A 358 32.15 -13.31 27.04
N ILE A 359 30.98 -13.70 26.54
CA ILE A 359 29.94 -12.75 26.12
C ILE A 359 29.16 -12.31 27.36
N VAL A 360 29.12 -11.00 27.61
CA VAL A 360 28.58 -10.43 28.85
C VAL A 360 27.38 -9.54 28.54
N ALA A 361 26.36 -9.61 29.39
CA ALA A 361 25.18 -8.75 29.32
C ALA A 361 25.42 -7.36 29.94
N THR A 362 24.59 -6.37 29.59
CA THR A 362 24.65 -4.98 30.12
C THR A 362 24.53 -4.89 31.65
N ASN A 363 23.85 -5.84 32.27
CA ASN A 363 23.89 -6.07 33.70
C ASN A 363 25.08 -6.98 34.05
N ALA A 364 26.30 -6.44 33.91
CA ALA A 364 27.67 -7.00 33.86
C ALA A 364 28.06 -8.22 34.72
N ASN A 365 27.16 -8.80 35.50
CA ASN A 365 27.33 -10.03 36.29
C ASN A 365 26.74 -11.28 35.61
N ARG A 366 26.31 -11.20 34.34
CA ARG A 366 25.71 -12.33 33.61
C ARG A 366 26.49 -12.62 32.33
N VAL A 367 26.87 -13.89 32.20
CA VAL A 367 27.57 -14.45 31.04
C VAL A 367 26.58 -15.28 30.21
N LEU A 368 26.70 -15.19 28.89
CA LEU A 368 25.88 -15.96 27.96
C LEU A 368 26.07 -17.45 28.23
N GLN A 369 24.98 -18.18 28.41
CA GLN A 369 25.04 -19.62 28.61
C GLN A 369 25.52 -20.31 27.34
N ASN A 370 26.35 -21.35 27.50
CA ASN A 370 26.74 -22.23 26.41
C ASN A 370 25.50 -22.94 25.86
N PHE A 371 25.49 -23.16 24.55
CA PHE A 371 24.44 -23.92 23.87
C PHE A 371 25.04 -24.67 22.68
N SER A 372 24.40 -25.76 22.30
CA SER A 372 24.85 -26.60 21.19
C SER A 372 23.73 -26.89 20.21
N ASP A 373 24.07 -26.86 18.93
CA ASP A 373 23.26 -27.30 17.79
C ASP A 373 21.82 -26.75 17.81
N GLN A 374 21.68 -25.45 18.09
CA GLN A 374 20.38 -24.79 18.11
C GLN A 374 20.00 -24.34 16.70
N GLU A 375 18.83 -24.77 16.24
CA GLU A 375 18.33 -24.42 14.92
C GLU A 375 17.93 -22.93 14.87
N ILE A 376 18.49 -22.22 13.89
CA ILE A 376 18.20 -20.81 13.62
C ILE A 376 17.34 -20.71 12.38
N ARG A 377 16.34 -19.82 12.43
CA ARG A 377 15.38 -19.65 11.34
C ARG A 377 16.08 -19.10 10.10
N ASN A 378 15.94 -19.80 8.97
CA ASN A 378 16.42 -19.34 7.68
C ASN A 378 15.24 -18.89 6.82
N ASP A 379 14.99 -17.58 6.78
CA ASP A 379 13.93 -16.98 5.94
C ASP A 379 14.46 -16.52 4.58
N TYR A 380 15.76 -16.71 4.31
CA TYR A 380 16.35 -16.32 3.04
C TYR A 380 15.77 -17.20 1.93
N LEU A 381 15.09 -16.58 0.97
CA LEU A 381 14.45 -17.28 -0.14
C LEU A 381 15.37 -17.48 -1.34
N GLY A 382 16.55 -16.87 -1.32
CA GLY A 382 17.52 -16.93 -2.39
C GLY A 382 17.42 -15.76 -3.36
N GLU A 383 18.55 -15.45 -3.99
CA GLU A 383 18.61 -14.58 -5.15
C GLU A 383 18.75 -15.41 -6.43
N SER A 384 18.20 -14.89 -7.52
CA SER A 384 18.36 -15.51 -8.83
C SER A 384 19.83 -15.41 -9.25
N VAL A 385 20.43 -16.53 -9.66
CA VAL A 385 21.77 -16.52 -10.23
C VAL A 385 21.79 -15.92 -11.64
N ILE A 386 20.61 -15.71 -12.25
CA ILE A 386 20.49 -15.03 -13.53
C ILE A 386 20.92 -13.57 -13.33
N PRO A 387 21.90 -13.04 -14.09
CA PRO A 387 22.36 -11.67 -13.94
C PRO A 387 21.27 -10.66 -14.29
N ASP A 388 21.27 -9.49 -13.66
CA ASP A 388 20.28 -8.41 -13.86
C ASP A 388 20.00 -8.08 -15.34
N ALA A 389 21.04 -8.08 -16.17
CA ALA A 389 20.91 -7.81 -17.60
C ALA A 389 20.03 -8.85 -18.31
N ALA A 390 20.09 -10.11 -17.86
CA ALA A 390 19.26 -11.21 -18.34
C ALA A 390 17.92 -11.33 -17.59
N LEU A 391 17.84 -10.91 -16.32
CA LEU A 391 16.57 -10.91 -15.58
C LEU A 391 15.49 -10.08 -16.26
N LYS A 392 15.83 -8.94 -16.88
CA LYS A 392 14.87 -8.15 -17.68
C LYS A 392 14.37 -8.88 -18.92
N LEU A 393 15.15 -9.80 -19.47
CA LEU A 393 14.68 -10.71 -20.53
C LEU A 393 13.77 -11.79 -19.95
N CYS A 394 14.07 -12.29 -18.76
CA CYS A 394 13.32 -13.35 -18.07
C CYS A 394 12.01 -12.90 -17.39
N GLY A 395 11.90 -11.60 -17.09
CA GLY A 395 10.65 -10.92 -16.73
C GLY A 395 10.02 -10.19 -17.91
N PHE A 396 10.46 -10.43 -19.15
CA PHE A 396 9.82 -9.91 -20.36
C PHE A 396 9.79 -8.39 -20.55
N GLU A 397 10.54 -7.64 -19.75
CA GLU A 397 10.53 -6.17 -19.73
C GLU A 397 11.23 -5.50 -20.92
N LEU A 398 11.94 -6.27 -21.77
CA LEU A 398 12.57 -5.76 -22.97
C LEU A 398 11.69 -5.93 -24.22
N PRO A 399 11.61 -4.93 -25.12
CA PRO A 399 10.70 -4.96 -26.28
C PRO A 399 10.99 -6.07 -27.29
N TYR A 400 12.20 -6.64 -27.26
CA TYR A 400 12.62 -7.77 -28.09
C TYR A 400 12.63 -9.10 -27.33
N ALA A 401 12.19 -9.14 -26.07
CA ALA A 401 12.18 -10.36 -25.27
C ALA A 401 11.41 -11.49 -25.98
N GLY A 402 10.27 -11.21 -26.63
CA GLY A 402 9.54 -12.21 -27.42
C GLY A 402 10.39 -12.92 -28.49
N ASN A 403 11.35 -12.24 -29.11
CA ASN A 403 12.24 -12.81 -30.14
C ASN A 403 13.34 -13.72 -29.57
N TYR A 404 13.65 -13.59 -28.27
CA TYR A 404 14.59 -14.47 -27.56
C TYR A 404 13.90 -15.69 -26.94
N TRP A 405 12.57 -15.60 -26.75
CA TRP A 405 11.75 -16.58 -26.04
C TRP A 405 10.92 -17.48 -26.95
N ALA A 406 10.85 -17.20 -28.26
CA ALA A 406 10.15 -18.03 -29.21
C ALA A 406 10.92 -18.09 -30.53
N ASP A 407 11.03 -19.29 -31.12
CA ASP A 407 11.54 -19.42 -32.48
C ASP A 407 10.55 -18.82 -33.49
N ASN A 408 11.01 -18.64 -34.74
CA ASN A 408 10.17 -18.08 -35.80
C ASN A 408 8.84 -18.83 -36.00
N ASN A 409 8.81 -20.14 -35.70
CA ASN A 409 7.59 -20.93 -35.80
C ASN A 409 6.63 -20.73 -34.62
N SER A 410 7.14 -20.36 -33.45
CA SER A 410 6.38 -20.15 -32.22
C SER A 410 5.98 -18.70 -32.00
N LEU A 411 6.64 -17.73 -32.65
CA LEU A 411 6.24 -16.32 -32.63
C LEU A 411 4.81 -16.09 -33.14
N LYS A 412 4.25 -16.99 -33.94
CA LYS A 412 2.84 -16.92 -34.36
C LYS A 412 1.84 -17.23 -33.24
N HIS A 413 2.33 -17.78 -32.12
CA HIS A 413 1.56 -18.20 -30.95
C HIS A 413 1.97 -17.46 -29.68
N CYS A 414 2.99 -16.59 -29.74
CA CYS A 414 3.53 -15.93 -28.57
C CYS A 414 3.69 -14.44 -28.82
N SER A 415 3.34 -13.62 -27.84
CA SER A 415 3.51 -12.16 -27.91
C SER A 415 3.76 -11.59 -26.53
N LEU A 416 4.52 -10.50 -26.44
CA LEU A 416 4.54 -9.70 -25.21
C LEU A 416 3.17 -9.05 -25.01
N SER A 417 2.68 -9.03 -23.77
CA SER A 417 1.37 -8.48 -23.43
C SER A 417 1.43 -7.75 -22.10
N GLY A 418 0.91 -6.52 -22.08
CA GLY A 418 0.64 -5.76 -20.86
C GLY A 418 -0.76 -6.02 -20.27
N ASP A 419 -1.56 -6.91 -20.90
CA ASP A 419 -2.91 -7.22 -20.42
C ASP A 419 -2.87 -7.93 -19.06
N ARG A 420 -1.84 -8.77 -18.86
CA ARG A 420 -1.54 -9.50 -17.63
C ARG A 420 -0.03 -9.61 -17.47
N TYR A 421 0.45 -9.35 -16.27
CA TYR A 421 1.83 -9.58 -15.85
C TYR A 421 1.82 -9.85 -14.34
N TYR A 422 2.85 -10.53 -13.85
CA TYR A 422 3.05 -10.81 -12.43
C TYR A 422 3.86 -9.68 -11.79
N GLU A 423 4.95 -9.28 -12.44
CA GLU A 423 5.84 -8.20 -12.00
C GLU A 423 6.21 -7.34 -13.21
N GLY A 424 6.57 -6.08 -13.00
CA GLY A 424 6.96 -5.18 -14.09
C GLY A 424 5.76 -4.62 -14.87
N ALA A 425 5.82 -4.68 -16.20
CA ALA A 425 4.83 -4.05 -17.09
C ALA A 425 4.26 -4.99 -18.17
N GLN A 426 4.87 -6.17 -18.38
CA GLN A 426 4.44 -7.09 -19.42
C GLN A 426 4.89 -8.52 -19.15
N SER A 427 4.21 -9.49 -19.76
CA SER A 427 4.59 -10.91 -19.70
C SER A 427 4.49 -11.57 -21.07
N LEU A 428 4.95 -12.83 -21.17
CA LEU A 428 4.78 -13.62 -22.39
C LEU A 428 3.39 -14.24 -22.44
N LYS A 429 2.56 -13.74 -23.35
CA LYS A 429 1.27 -14.35 -23.70
C LYS A 429 1.49 -15.48 -24.69
N VAL A 430 0.88 -16.63 -24.44
CA VAL A 430 0.93 -17.82 -25.30
C VAL A 430 -0.50 -18.24 -25.66
N ASP A 431 -0.81 -18.23 -26.96
CA ASP A 431 -2.11 -18.57 -27.53
C ASP A 431 -2.00 -19.78 -28.48
N ILE A 432 -2.51 -20.93 -28.00
CA ILE A 432 -2.45 -22.21 -28.70
C ILE A 432 -3.72 -22.40 -29.54
N ASN A 433 -3.68 -21.95 -30.80
CA ASN A 433 -4.81 -21.98 -31.74
C ASN A 433 -4.85 -23.22 -32.68
N SER A 434 -3.91 -24.17 -32.59
CA SER A 434 -3.91 -25.41 -33.39
C SER A 434 -3.22 -26.59 -32.68
N VAL A 435 -3.47 -27.84 -33.12
CA VAL A 435 -2.75 -29.02 -32.60
C VAL A 435 -1.39 -29.07 -33.27
N LEU A 436 -0.37 -28.55 -32.59
CA LEU A 436 1.03 -28.71 -32.94
C LEU A 436 1.81 -28.93 -31.65
N SER A 437 2.92 -29.67 -31.70
CA SER A 437 3.95 -29.57 -30.67
C SER A 437 4.59 -28.19 -30.80
N SER A 438 4.04 -27.16 -30.13
CA SER A 438 4.69 -25.86 -30.05
C SER A 438 5.88 -25.99 -29.10
N GLN A 439 7.07 -25.83 -29.66
CA GLN A 439 8.31 -25.77 -28.91
C GLN A 439 8.61 -24.29 -28.69
N ILE A 440 8.35 -23.77 -27.50
CA ILE A 440 8.79 -22.44 -27.13
C ILE A 440 10.26 -22.57 -26.74
N PHE A 441 11.14 -22.25 -27.69
CA PHE A 441 12.58 -22.32 -27.53
C PHE A 441 13.13 -21.10 -26.82
N PHE A 442 14.15 -21.33 -25.99
CA PHE A 442 15.01 -20.27 -25.54
C PHE A 442 16.41 -20.52 -26.06
N MET A 443 17.05 -19.44 -26.47
CA MET A 443 18.50 -19.39 -26.49
C MET A 443 18.92 -18.07 -25.84
N GLN A 444 19.57 -18.15 -24.68
CA GLN A 444 20.66 -17.23 -24.42
C GLN A 444 21.79 -17.95 -23.73
N SER A 445 22.76 -18.34 -24.56
CA SER A 445 24.14 -18.38 -24.13
C SER A 445 25.00 -18.09 -25.35
N GLU A 446 24.97 -16.83 -25.79
CA GLU A 446 26.29 -16.29 -26.07
C GLU A 446 27.03 -16.27 -24.73
N PRO A 447 28.31 -16.67 -24.67
CA PRO A 447 29.15 -16.57 -23.46
C PRO A 447 29.18 -15.18 -22.79
N LYS A 448 28.55 -14.17 -23.41
CA LYS A 448 28.42 -12.81 -22.90
C LYS A 448 27.35 -12.62 -21.81
N TYR A 449 26.35 -13.50 -21.68
CA TYR A 449 25.18 -13.17 -20.83
C TYR A 449 25.14 -13.86 -19.47
N PHE A 450 25.47 -15.14 -19.36
CA PHE A 450 25.59 -15.82 -18.06
C PHE A 450 26.17 -17.24 -18.24
N ALA A 451 27.14 -17.62 -17.41
CA ALA A 451 27.64 -18.99 -17.31
C ALA A 451 27.11 -19.61 -16.01
N LEU A 452 26.37 -20.72 -16.13
CA LEU A 452 25.91 -21.47 -14.96
C LEU A 452 26.99 -22.45 -14.53
N GLU A 453 27.21 -22.58 -13.22
CA GLU A 453 28.10 -23.60 -12.66
C GLU A 453 27.34 -24.90 -12.37
N PRO A 454 28.02 -26.06 -12.31
CA PRO A 454 27.39 -27.28 -11.81
C PRO A 454 26.86 -27.09 -10.39
N GLY A 455 25.70 -27.67 -10.10
CA GLY A 455 25.06 -27.54 -8.80
C GLY A 455 23.57 -27.85 -8.82
N THR A 456 22.95 -27.75 -7.65
CA THR A 456 21.51 -27.88 -7.49
C THR A 456 20.86 -26.49 -7.50
N TYR A 457 19.74 -26.37 -8.20
CA TYR A 457 19.04 -25.11 -8.40
C TYR A 457 17.53 -25.30 -8.29
N LYS A 458 16.83 -24.28 -7.83
CA LYS A 458 15.38 -24.16 -7.92
C LYS A 458 15.04 -23.31 -9.15
N LEU A 459 14.59 -23.96 -10.22
CA LEU A 459 14.02 -23.28 -11.38
C LEU A 459 12.58 -22.88 -11.05
N MET A 460 12.23 -21.64 -11.31
CA MET A 460 10.92 -21.13 -10.95
C MET A 460 10.40 -20.07 -11.92
N HIS A 461 9.07 -20.00 -12.05
CA HIS A 461 8.37 -19.01 -12.86
C HIS A 461 6.90 -18.92 -12.50
N TYR A 462 6.29 -17.80 -12.82
CA TYR A 462 4.86 -17.60 -12.66
C TYR A 462 4.12 -17.96 -13.94
N ILE A 463 2.98 -18.61 -13.79
CA ILE A 463 2.09 -18.94 -14.90
C ILE A 463 0.65 -18.56 -14.56
N TYR A 464 -0.05 -17.97 -15.52
CA TYR A 464 -1.46 -17.58 -15.41
C TYR A 464 -2.27 -18.24 -16.52
N VAL A 465 -3.25 -19.06 -16.17
CA VAL A 465 -4.16 -19.70 -17.13
C VAL A 465 -5.47 -18.92 -17.16
N GLU A 466 -5.87 -18.39 -18.31
CA GLU A 466 -6.92 -17.37 -18.36
C GLU A 466 -8.34 -17.87 -18.10
N LYS A 467 -8.69 -19.06 -18.61
CA LYS A 467 -10.06 -19.55 -18.56
C LYS A 467 -10.15 -20.92 -17.88
N ALA A 468 -11.04 -21.03 -16.90
CA ALA A 468 -11.49 -22.31 -16.36
C ALA A 468 -12.08 -23.18 -17.49
N GLY A 469 -11.66 -24.44 -17.59
CA GLY A 469 -12.10 -25.34 -18.65
C GLY A 469 -11.34 -25.18 -19.98
N SER A 470 -10.21 -24.47 -20.00
CA SER A 470 -9.22 -24.57 -21.09
C SER A 470 -8.68 -25.98 -21.29
N GLY A 471 -8.88 -26.88 -20.31
CA GLY A 471 -8.36 -28.24 -20.27
C GLY A 471 -6.83 -28.32 -20.14
N LEU A 472 -6.18 -27.20 -19.81
CA LEU A 472 -4.78 -27.12 -19.39
C LEU A 472 -4.56 -27.59 -17.96
N ALA A 473 -5.54 -27.43 -17.07
CA ALA A 473 -5.40 -27.73 -15.64
C ALA A 473 -4.78 -29.12 -15.40
N GLY A 474 -3.70 -29.15 -14.62
CA GLY A 474 -2.97 -30.37 -14.26
C GLY A 474 -2.20 -31.04 -15.41
N LYS A 475 -2.26 -30.52 -16.64
CA LYS A 475 -1.53 -31.08 -17.79
C LYS A 475 -0.03 -30.84 -17.62
N PRO A 476 0.82 -31.83 -17.95
CA PRO A 476 2.25 -31.66 -17.89
C PRO A 476 2.74 -30.80 -19.06
N TYR A 477 3.80 -30.04 -18.84
CA TYR A 477 4.64 -29.48 -19.89
C TYR A 477 6.10 -29.62 -19.47
N SER A 478 6.99 -29.73 -20.44
CA SER A 478 8.40 -29.98 -20.15
C SER A 478 9.18 -28.67 -20.21
N ALA A 479 10.10 -28.46 -19.28
CA ALA A 479 11.23 -27.57 -19.48
C ALA A 479 12.48 -28.42 -19.77
N TYR A 480 13.29 -28.02 -20.72
CA TYR A 480 14.58 -28.66 -21.01
C TYR A 480 15.68 -27.72 -20.56
N SER A 481 16.70 -28.26 -19.91
CA SER A 481 18.03 -27.65 -19.87
C SER A 481 18.86 -28.28 -20.97
N MET A 482 19.24 -27.49 -21.98
CA MET A 482 20.02 -28.00 -23.11
C MET A 482 21.47 -27.52 -23.04
N GLY A 483 22.41 -28.46 -23.18
CA GLY A 483 23.81 -28.17 -23.51
C GLY A 483 23.94 -27.76 -25.00
N ALA A 484 24.82 -26.81 -25.30
CA ALA A 484 24.78 -26.06 -26.56
C ALA A 484 25.49 -26.69 -27.77
N ASN A 485 25.10 -27.89 -28.17
CA ASN A 485 25.32 -28.31 -29.55
C ASN A 485 24.09 -27.96 -30.38
N ASN A 486 24.20 -26.83 -31.09
CA ASN A 486 23.39 -26.56 -32.27
C ASN A 486 23.43 -27.82 -33.16
N GLU A 487 22.25 -28.25 -33.60
CA GLU A 487 22.00 -29.37 -34.51
C GLU A 487 21.64 -30.70 -33.82
N GLN A 488 20.33 -30.81 -33.55
CA GLN A 488 19.53 -32.02 -33.75
C GLN A 488 19.36 -33.10 -32.67
N HIS A 489 19.80 -32.96 -31.43
CA HIS A 489 19.45 -33.99 -30.42
C HIS A 489 18.78 -33.40 -29.16
N ASP A 490 17.45 -33.58 -29.09
CA ASP A 490 16.62 -33.46 -27.87
C ASP A 490 17.01 -34.51 -26.79
N GLU A 491 18.10 -35.27 -26.97
CA GLU A 491 18.42 -36.50 -26.22
C GLU A 491 19.49 -36.30 -25.13
N ASP A 492 20.23 -35.18 -25.13
CA ASP A 492 21.37 -34.95 -24.23
C ASP A 492 21.10 -33.92 -23.10
N GLY A 493 19.87 -33.40 -22.98
CA GLY A 493 19.50 -32.40 -21.98
C GLY A 493 18.64 -32.96 -20.85
N GLN A 494 18.75 -32.39 -19.64
CA GLN A 494 17.87 -32.77 -18.54
C GLN A 494 16.45 -32.25 -18.79
N ILE A 495 15.50 -33.18 -18.87
CA ILE A 495 14.07 -32.88 -19.02
C ILE A 495 13.45 -32.79 -17.64
N VAL A 496 12.84 -31.65 -17.35
CA VAL A 496 12.03 -31.46 -16.15
C VAL A 496 10.57 -31.27 -16.53
N GLN A 497 9.66 -31.87 -15.78
CA GLN A 497 8.22 -31.76 -16.04
C GLN A 497 7.55 -30.87 -15.00
N PHE A 498 6.93 -29.80 -15.48
CA PHE A 498 6.01 -28.99 -14.72
C PHE A 498 4.57 -29.41 -15.02
N LYS A 499 3.64 -28.92 -14.22
CA LYS A 499 2.21 -29.02 -14.49
C LYS A 499 1.61 -27.62 -14.56
N PHE A 500 0.67 -27.43 -15.47
CA PHE A 500 -0.19 -26.26 -15.40
C PHE A 500 -0.96 -26.26 -14.08
N PRO A 501 -1.21 -25.08 -13.49
CA PRO A 501 -1.94 -24.98 -12.25
C PRO A 501 -3.36 -25.51 -12.42
N GLU A 502 -3.86 -26.18 -11.37
CA GLU A 502 -5.27 -26.60 -11.31
C GLU A 502 -6.22 -25.40 -11.25
N LYS A 503 -5.75 -24.31 -10.64
CA LYS A 503 -6.47 -23.05 -10.55
C LYS A 503 -6.20 -22.20 -11.79
N THR A 504 -7.26 -21.57 -12.29
CA THR A 504 -7.22 -20.64 -13.42
C THR A 504 -7.69 -19.28 -12.93
N GLY A 505 -7.29 -18.21 -13.61
CA GLY A 505 -7.70 -16.85 -13.23
C GLY A 505 -6.79 -16.18 -12.20
N GLU A 506 -5.70 -16.83 -11.80
CA GLU A 506 -4.69 -16.31 -10.87
C GLU A 506 -3.27 -16.71 -11.31
N TRP A 507 -2.28 -15.93 -10.87
CA TRP A 507 -0.87 -16.27 -11.06
C TRP A 507 -0.48 -17.36 -10.07
N VAL A 508 0.13 -18.42 -10.57
CA VAL A 508 0.65 -19.52 -9.75
C VAL A 508 2.14 -19.65 -9.96
N LEU A 509 2.88 -19.73 -8.85
CA LEU A 509 4.31 -20.03 -8.89
C LEU A 509 4.49 -21.52 -9.20
N ASN A 510 5.13 -21.81 -10.32
CA ASN A 510 5.68 -23.12 -10.61
C ASN A 510 7.15 -23.14 -10.24
N SER A 511 7.58 -24.16 -9.50
CA SER A 511 8.98 -24.34 -9.13
C SER A 511 9.37 -25.79 -9.06
N LEU A 512 10.62 -26.10 -9.42
CA LEU A 512 11.18 -27.44 -9.35
C LEU A 512 12.66 -27.37 -8.98
N VAL A 513 13.14 -28.35 -8.20
CA VAL A 513 14.56 -28.56 -7.93
C VAL A 513 15.18 -29.36 -9.07
N VAL A 514 16.31 -28.88 -9.57
CA VAL A 514 17.04 -29.39 -10.73
C VAL A 514 18.52 -29.43 -10.40
N THR A 515 19.20 -30.53 -10.68
CA THR A 515 20.65 -30.66 -10.45
C THR A 515 21.36 -30.76 -11.79
N TYR A 516 22.30 -29.84 -12.04
CA TYR A 516 23.14 -29.79 -13.23
C TYR A 516 24.54 -30.28 -12.92
N THR A 517 25.03 -31.21 -13.73
CA THR A 517 26.41 -31.71 -13.72
C THR A 517 27.28 -30.89 -14.68
N ALA A 518 28.60 -31.09 -14.62
CA ALA A 518 29.52 -30.49 -15.59
C ALA A 518 29.23 -30.92 -17.04
N ASP A 519 28.72 -32.14 -17.23
CA ASP A 519 28.36 -32.65 -18.55
C ASP A 519 27.07 -32.03 -19.10
N ASP A 520 26.17 -31.58 -18.23
CA ASP A 520 24.95 -30.86 -18.61
C ASP A 520 25.27 -29.43 -19.09
N ILE A 521 26.35 -28.83 -18.56
CA ILE A 521 26.76 -27.44 -18.80
C ILE A 521 27.94 -27.38 -19.80
N LYS A 522 27.85 -28.12 -20.90
CA LYS A 522 28.89 -28.11 -21.95
C LYS A 522 29.07 -26.69 -22.54
N ASN A 523 30.31 -26.18 -22.46
CA ASN A 523 30.74 -24.85 -22.92
C ASN A 523 30.16 -23.65 -22.15
N GLY A 524 29.66 -23.81 -20.92
CA GLY A 524 29.12 -22.70 -20.11
C GLY A 524 27.83 -22.12 -20.69
N LYS A 525 27.08 -22.95 -21.43
CA LYS A 525 25.93 -22.54 -22.23
C LYS A 525 24.69 -23.31 -21.80
N MET A 526 23.66 -22.58 -21.37
CA MET A 526 22.38 -23.13 -20.91
C MET A 526 21.23 -22.50 -21.68
N GLY A 527 20.41 -23.33 -22.32
CA GLY A 527 19.12 -22.92 -22.88
C GLY A 527 17.98 -23.55 -22.09
N TYR A 528 16.97 -22.76 -21.73
CA TYR A 528 15.69 -23.31 -21.31
C TYR A 528 14.79 -23.54 -22.53
N LYS A 529 13.88 -24.50 -22.49
CA LYS A 529 12.90 -24.70 -23.58
C LYS A 529 11.63 -25.18 -22.95
N PHE A 530 10.52 -24.49 -23.16
CA PHE A 530 9.21 -25.01 -22.74
C PHE A 530 8.56 -25.73 -23.91
N VAL A 531 8.24 -27.00 -23.72
CA VAL A 531 7.51 -27.81 -24.71
C VAL A 531 6.17 -28.20 -24.13
N PHE A 532 5.13 -27.80 -24.85
CA PHE A 532 3.75 -28.10 -24.50
C PHE A 532 3.29 -29.34 -25.27
N PRO A 533 2.54 -30.26 -24.63
CA PRO A 533 2.13 -31.51 -25.25
C PRO A 533 1.14 -31.27 -26.40
N GLN A 534 1.15 -32.17 -27.39
CA GLN A 534 0.20 -32.12 -28.52
C GLN A 534 -1.28 -32.28 -28.09
N THR A 535 -1.53 -32.82 -26.90
CA THR A 535 -2.87 -32.97 -26.33
C THR A 535 -3.37 -31.70 -25.62
N THR A 536 -2.63 -30.59 -25.71
CA THR A 536 -3.07 -29.28 -25.23
C THR A 536 -4.32 -28.84 -25.99
N PRO A 537 -5.44 -28.52 -25.31
CA PRO A 537 -6.67 -28.18 -26.01
C PRO A 537 -6.53 -26.90 -26.85
N GLN A 538 -7.15 -26.89 -28.03
CA GLN A 538 -7.18 -25.71 -28.91
C GLN A 538 -7.90 -24.53 -28.24
N GLY A 539 -7.41 -23.31 -28.46
CA GLY A 539 -7.91 -22.08 -27.85
C GLY A 539 -7.44 -21.88 -26.41
N SER A 540 -6.39 -22.58 -25.99
CA SER A 540 -5.79 -22.42 -24.68
C SER A 540 -4.89 -21.18 -24.65
N LEU A 541 -5.18 -20.28 -23.71
CA LEU A 541 -4.49 -19.02 -23.51
C LEU A 541 -3.91 -18.94 -22.09
N PHE A 542 -2.60 -18.72 -22.01
CA PHE A 542 -1.90 -18.54 -20.75
C PHE A 542 -0.74 -17.54 -20.86
N TYR A 543 -0.22 -17.12 -19.72
CA TYR A 543 0.86 -16.16 -19.61
C TYR A 543 1.97 -16.75 -18.74
N ILE A 544 3.23 -16.46 -19.08
CA ILE A 544 4.41 -16.83 -18.30
C ILE A 544 5.15 -15.56 -17.93
N ASP A 545 5.62 -15.48 -16.69
CA ASP A 545 6.37 -14.33 -16.18
C ASP A 545 7.43 -14.70 -15.13
N ASN A 546 8.37 -13.80 -14.92
CA ASN A 546 9.37 -13.75 -13.84
C ASN A 546 10.12 -15.09 -13.63
N ILE A 547 10.88 -15.48 -14.66
CA ILE A 547 11.69 -16.70 -14.62
C ILE A 547 12.97 -16.46 -13.83
N ASN A 548 13.17 -17.31 -12.82
CA ASN A 548 14.29 -17.23 -11.90
C ASN A 548 14.93 -18.61 -11.70
N LEU A 549 16.22 -18.57 -11.37
CA LEU A 549 16.99 -19.75 -11.04
C LEU A 549 17.73 -19.47 -9.75
N ILE A 550 17.34 -20.12 -8.66
CA ILE A 550 17.93 -19.88 -7.34
C ILE A 550 18.89 -21.02 -7.05
N LYS A 551 20.13 -20.71 -6.66
CA LYS A 551 21.08 -21.76 -6.27
C LYS A 551 20.68 -22.36 -4.93
N LEU A 552 20.70 -23.67 -4.87
CA LEU A 552 20.58 -24.46 -3.65
C LEU A 552 21.95 -25.07 -3.33
N ARG A 553 22.06 -25.66 -2.14
CA ARG A 553 23.30 -26.28 -1.70
C ARG A 553 23.77 -27.43 -2.61
#